data_AF-A0A956LMZ8-F1
#
_entry.id   AF-A0A956LMZ8-F1
#
_cell.length_a   1.000
_cell.length_b   1.000
_cell.length_c   1.000
_cell.angle_alpha   90.00
_cell.angle_beta   90.00
_cell.angle_gamma   90.00
#
_symmetry.space_group_name_H-M   'P 1'
#
loop_
_entity.id
_entity.type
_entity.pdbx_description
1 polymer ?
#
loop_
_entity_poly.entity_id
_entity_poly.type
_entity_poly.pdbx_seq_one_letter_code
_entity_poly.pdbx_strand_id
1 'polypeptide(L)'
;MVTRNVRLTLELTERGDAAVVRPPVRILFLAANPRDTGRLSLELEFRELRDALQRSRLADRVELHAEWAVRVGDIQDHLLTYRPTIVHFSGHGVRAPGAALTPGSRDFLPPARSDPLPAVGEVPGGIVVWGDRGEAVEIAADALVELFRQLEGTTRCVVLNACYSEAQAAALAERVDAVIGMSRAVSDQTAIEFSRALYRAIAHGQSLASAFALA
;
A
#
# COMPACT_ATOMS: atom_id res chain seq x y z
N MET A 1 -3.25 10.48 2.33
CA MET A 1 -1.82 10.17 2.06
C MET A 1 -0.97 10.81 3.13
N VAL A 2 -0.22 10.02 3.90
CA VAL A 2 0.79 10.52 4.85
C VAL A 2 2.15 10.30 4.21
N THR A 3 2.74 11.36 3.65
CA THR A 3 4.08 11.32 3.05
C THR A 3 5.08 12.06 3.92
N ARG A 4 6.14 11.38 4.35
CA ARG A 4 7.45 12.03 4.43
C ARG A 4 7.97 12.13 3.00
N ASN A 5 8.60 13.25 2.63
CA ASN A 5 9.13 13.48 1.27
C ASN A 5 10.20 12.43 0.92
N VAL A 6 9.78 11.29 0.38
CA VAL A 6 10.68 10.20 0.01
C VAL A 6 10.81 10.17 -1.50
N ARG A 7 11.99 10.54 -1.98
CA ARG A 7 12.42 10.25 -3.35
C ARG A 7 12.69 8.75 -3.45
N LEU A 8 11.67 7.97 -3.80
CA LEU A 8 11.87 6.73 -4.56
C LEU A 8 12.13 7.12 -6.02
N THR A 9 13.25 7.78 -6.28
CA THR A 9 13.68 8.01 -7.67
C THR A 9 14.33 6.70 -8.12
N LEU A 10 13.70 6.00 -9.07
CA LEU A 10 14.41 5.03 -9.89
C LEU A 10 15.37 5.82 -10.78
N GLU A 11 16.50 6.25 -10.21
CA GLU A 11 17.49 7.04 -10.92
C GLU A 11 18.03 6.20 -12.07
N LEU A 12 17.67 6.61 -13.28
CA LEU A 12 18.41 6.31 -14.50
C LEU A 12 19.61 7.24 -14.46
N THR A 13 20.77 6.75 -14.04
CA THR A 13 22.01 7.50 -14.25
C THR A 13 22.25 7.59 -15.75
N GLU A 14 22.11 8.78 -16.31
CA GLU A 14 22.76 9.12 -17.57
C GLU A 14 24.28 8.95 -17.37
N ARG A 15 24.91 8.37 -18.40
CA ARG A 15 26.32 7.94 -18.40
C ARG A 15 27.24 9.01 -17.82
N GLY A 16 27.91 8.70 -16.71
CA GLY A 16 29.03 9.51 -16.25
C GLY A 16 29.25 9.54 -14.74
N ASP A 17 29.16 8.41 -14.04
CA ASP A 17 29.96 8.17 -12.84
C ASP A 17 29.89 6.68 -12.48
N ALA A 18 30.95 6.16 -11.86
CA ALA A 18 31.16 4.73 -11.65
C ALA A 18 29.92 3.99 -11.10
N ALA A 19 29.62 2.85 -11.73
CA ALA A 19 28.41 2.05 -11.56
C ALA A 19 28.11 1.67 -10.10
N VAL A 20 27.29 2.49 -9.42
CA VAL A 20 26.52 2.00 -8.27
C VAL A 20 25.42 1.12 -8.85
N VAL A 21 25.68 -0.19 -8.95
CA VAL A 21 24.64 -1.18 -9.25
C VAL A 21 23.67 -1.18 -8.07
N ARG A 22 22.62 -0.35 -8.16
CA ARG A 22 21.56 -0.35 -7.15
C ARG A 22 20.76 -1.64 -7.30
N PRO A 23 20.46 -2.36 -6.21
CA PRO A 23 19.67 -3.58 -6.25
C PRO A 23 18.30 -3.34 -6.90
N PRO A 24 17.70 -4.36 -7.53
CA PRO A 24 16.38 -4.24 -8.13
C PRO A 24 15.33 -3.82 -7.11
N VAL A 25 14.34 -3.05 -7.54
CA VAL A 25 13.20 -2.68 -6.70
C VAL A 25 12.28 -3.88 -6.63
N ARG A 26 12.16 -4.45 -5.43
CA ARG A 26 11.29 -5.59 -5.20
C ARG A 26 9.92 -5.13 -4.72
N ILE A 27 8.90 -5.55 -5.44
CA ILE A 27 7.50 -5.27 -5.17
C ILE A 27 6.85 -6.58 -4.74
N LEU A 28 6.27 -6.61 -3.55
CA LEU A 28 5.49 -7.73 -3.05
C LEU A 28 4.01 -7.34 -3.04
N PHE A 29 3.22 -8.00 -3.88
CA PHE A 29 1.77 -7.89 -3.92
C PHE A 29 1.15 -8.95 -2.99
N LEU A 30 0.38 -8.52 -2.00
CA LEU A 30 -0.30 -9.36 -1.02
C LEU A 30 -1.80 -9.25 -1.26
N ALA A 31 -2.45 -10.36 -1.60
CA ALA A 31 -3.86 -10.40 -1.95
C ALA A 31 -4.67 -11.24 -0.96
N ALA A 32 -5.75 -10.66 -0.43
CA ALA A 32 -6.71 -11.38 0.40
C ALA A 32 -8.16 -11.03 0.07
N ASN A 33 -8.98 -12.06 -0.13
CA ASN A 33 -10.42 -11.95 -0.42
C ASN A 33 -11.19 -13.13 0.21
N PRO A 34 -11.35 -13.18 1.54
CA PRO A 34 -11.99 -14.28 2.26
C PRO A 34 -13.42 -14.59 1.81
N ARG A 35 -13.90 -15.82 2.04
CA ARG A 35 -15.16 -16.34 1.47
C ARG A 35 -16.41 -15.57 1.87
N ASP A 36 -16.37 -14.94 3.04
CA ASP A 36 -17.44 -14.20 3.70
C ASP A 36 -17.41 -12.69 3.38
N THR A 37 -16.57 -12.28 2.42
CA THR A 37 -16.44 -10.88 1.98
C THR A 37 -17.00 -10.64 0.57
N GLY A 38 -17.17 -9.37 0.20
CA GLY A 38 -17.56 -9.00 -1.17
C GLY A 38 -16.51 -9.44 -2.20
N ARG A 39 -16.90 -9.69 -3.44
CA ARG A 39 -15.93 -10.07 -4.47
C ARG A 39 -15.10 -8.86 -4.91
N LEU A 40 -13.77 -8.96 -4.83
CA LEU A 40 -12.81 -8.02 -5.43
C LEU A 40 -12.15 -8.62 -6.67
N SER A 41 -11.72 -7.77 -7.60
CA SER A 41 -11.03 -8.20 -8.83
C SER A 41 -9.50 -8.16 -8.64
N LEU A 42 -9.00 -8.88 -7.64
CA LEU A 42 -7.58 -8.85 -7.26
C LEU A 42 -6.65 -9.32 -8.38
N GLU A 43 -7.06 -10.30 -9.17
CA GLU A 43 -6.29 -10.79 -10.32
C GLU A 43 -6.24 -9.76 -11.45
N LEU A 44 -7.32 -9.00 -11.63
CA LEU A 44 -7.35 -7.90 -12.59
C LEU A 44 -6.40 -6.80 -12.15
N GLU A 45 -6.43 -6.42 -10.87
CA GLU A 45 -5.51 -5.43 -10.31
C GLU A 45 -4.05 -5.83 -10.52
N PHE A 46 -3.69 -7.06 -10.13
CA PHE A 46 -2.34 -7.57 -10.30
C PHE A 46 -1.90 -7.56 -11.77
N ARG A 47 -2.79 -7.94 -12.70
CA ARG A 47 -2.51 -7.90 -14.13
C ARG A 47 -2.22 -6.48 -14.60
N GLU A 48 -3.06 -5.51 -14.27
CA GLU A 48 -2.87 -4.12 -14.70
C GLU A 48 -1.59 -3.50 -14.12
N LEU A 49 -1.25 -3.82 -12.86
CA LEU A 49 0.01 -3.45 -12.21
C LEU A 49 1.21 -4.07 -12.95
N ARG A 50 1.18 -5.39 -13.19
CA ARG A 50 2.27 -6.10 -13.88
C ARG A 50 2.48 -5.54 -15.28
N ASP A 51 1.41 -5.32 -16.03
CA ASP A 51 1.47 -4.79 -17.39
C ASP A 51 2.01 -3.35 -17.42
N ALA A 52 1.76 -2.56 -16.37
CA ALA A 52 2.33 -1.22 -16.21
C ALA A 52 3.85 -1.27 -15.96
N LEU A 53 4.33 -2.22 -15.16
CA LEU A 53 5.76 -2.40 -14.87
C LEU A 53 6.52 -2.96 -16.08
N GLN A 54 5.98 -3.98 -16.76
CA GLN A 54 6.64 -4.66 -17.89
C GLN A 54 6.82 -3.77 -19.13
N ARG A 55 5.93 -2.80 -19.35
CA ARG A 55 6.01 -1.87 -20.50
C ARG A 55 6.97 -0.70 -20.28
N SER A 56 7.71 -0.71 -19.18
CA SER A 56 8.56 0.40 -18.78
C SER A 56 10.02 0.21 -19.17
N ARG A 57 10.78 1.31 -19.16
CA ARG A 57 12.25 1.28 -19.34
C ARG A 57 13.00 0.65 -18.15
N LEU A 58 12.27 0.32 -17.07
CA LEU A 58 12.81 -0.20 -15.83
C LEU A 58 12.40 -1.64 -15.57
N ALA A 59 11.81 -2.33 -16.54
CA ALA A 59 11.32 -3.70 -16.40
C ALA A 59 12.42 -4.65 -15.87
N ASP A 60 13.65 -4.53 -16.37
CA ASP A 60 14.79 -5.35 -15.93
C ASP A 60 15.33 -4.99 -14.53
N ARG A 61 14.77 -3.96 -13.89
CA ARG A 61 15.16 -3.47 -12.55
C ARG A 61 14.06 -3.66 -11.51
N VAL A 62 12.96 -4.31 -11.87
CA VAL A 62 11.81 -4.54 -10.99
C VAL A 62 11.57 -6.03 -10.83
N GLU A 63 11.59 -6.50 -9.59
CA GLU A 63 11.18 -7.86 -9.23
C GLU A 63 9.76 -7.79 -8.66
N LEU A 64 8.79 -8.41 -9.33
CA LEU A 64 7.40 -8.46 -8.88
C LEU A 64 7.06 -9.87 -8.36
N HIS A 65 6.68 -9.95 -7.09
CA HIS A 65 6.18 -11.15 -6.44
C HIS A 65 4.70 -10.95 -6.06
N ALA A 66 3.92 -12.02 -6.09
CA ALA A 66 2.52 -12.00 -5.68
C ALA A 66 2.21 -13.21 -4.80
N GLU A 67 1.67 -12.93 -3.63
CA GLU A 67 1.15 -13.93 -2.70
C GLU A 67 -0.36 -13.77 -2.59
N TRP A 68 -1.06 -14.88 -2.70
CA TRP A 68 -2.51 -14.95 -2.77
C TRP A 68 -3.05 -15.66 -1.55
N ALA A 69 -4.31 -15.35 -1.23
CA ALA A 69 -4.98 -15.91 -0.07
C ALA A 69 -4.20 -15.71 1.25
N VAL A 70 -3.57 -14.54 1.37
CA VAL A 70 -2.67 -14.20 2.48
C VAL A 70 -3.41 -14.24 3.81
N ARG A 71 -2.82 -14.92 4.79
CA ARG A 71 -3.22 -14.94 6.21
C ARG A 71 -2.30 -14.04 7.04
N VAL A 72 -2.71 -13.75 8.28
CA VAL A 72 -1.91 -12.92 9.21
C VAL A 72 -0.50 -13.49 9.40
N GLY A 73 -0.38 -14.80 9.63
CA GLY A 73 0.90 -15.48 9.85
C GLY A 73 1.81 -15.42 8.63
N ASP A 74 1.24 -15.52 7.42
CA ASP A 74 1.99 -15.53 6.18
C ASP A 74 2.68 -14.19 5.90
N ILE A 75 2.10 -13.07 6.37
CA ILE A 75 2.61 -11.73 6.07
C ILE A 75 4.05 -11.59 6.57
N GLN A 76 4.33 -12.00 7.81
CA GLN A 76 5.67 -11.89 8.37
C GLN A 76 6.67 -12.74 7.59
N ASP A 77 6.31 -13.99 7.28
CA ASP A 77 7.16 -14.91 6.54
C ASP A 77 7.47 -14.40 5.13
N HIS A 78 6.46 -13.89 4.42
CA HIS A 78 6.64 -13.28 3.11
C HIS A 78 7.52 -12.03 3.16
N LEU A 79 7.32 -11.18 4.16
CA LEU A 79 8.12 -9.97 4.30
C LEU A 79 9.60 -10.30 4.61
N LEU A 80 9.87 -11.31 5.45
CA LEU A 80 11.22 -11.78 5.74
C LEU A 80 11.87 -12.50 4.54
N THR A 81 11.08 -13.28 3.80
CA THR A 81 11.53 -14.04 2.62
C THR A 81 11.88 -13.11 1.47
N TYR A 82 10.97 -12.21 1.12
CA TYR A 82 11.14 -11.35 -0.03
C TYR A 82 11.93 -10.09 0.30
N ARG A 83 11.90 -9.57 1.53
CA ARG A 83 12.52 -8.28 1.89
C ARG A 83 12.17 -7.16 0.87
N PRO A 84 10.88 -6.90 0.63
CA PRO A 84 10.45 -6.02 -0.45
C PRO A 84 10.83 -4.56 -0.19
N THR A 85 11.04 -3.81 -1.27
CA THR A 85 11.14 -2.34 -1.25
C THR A 85 9.76 -1.70 -1.18
N ILE A 86 8.78 -2.30 -1.88
CA ILE A 86 7.39 -1.85 -1.90
C ILE A 86 6.50 -3.04 -1.52
N VAL A 87 5.63 -2.85 -0.54
CA VAL A 87 4.54 -3.79 -0.24
C VAL A 87 3.25 -3.19 -0.76
N HIS A 88 2.51 -3.97 -1.55
CA HIS A 88 1.17 -3.63 -2.01
C HIS A 88 0.18 -4.61 -1.40
N PHE A 89 -0.63 -4.15 -0.46
CA PHE A 89 -1.74 -4.93 0.05
C PHE A 89 -3.01 -4.60 -0.74
N SER A 90 -3.67 -5.62 -1.29
CA SER A 90 -4.98 -5.49 -1.92
C SER A 90 -5.98 -6.46 -1.30
N GLY A 91 -7.09 -5.90 -0.83
CA GLY A 91 -8.13 -6.65 -0.14
C GLY A 91 -9.17 -5.75 0.48
N HIS A 92 -9.97 -6.31 1.39
CA HIS A 92 -10.99 -5.54 2.08
C HIS A 92 -10.41 -4.75 3.24
N GLY A 93 -11.07 -3.64 3.55
CA GLY A 93 -10.86 -2.95 4.80
C GLY A 93 -12.20 -2.61 5.44
N VAL A 94 -12.22 -2.64 6.76
CA VAL A 94 -13.44 -2.45 7.55
C VAL A 94 -13.35 -1.13 8.27
N ARG A 95 -14.46 -0.39 8.31
CA ARG A 95 -14.56 0.80 9.15
C ARG A 95 -14.88 0.36 10.56
N ALA A 96 -14.24 0.96 11.55
CA ALA A 96 -14.63 0.71 12.93
C ALA A 96 -16.08 1.15 13.25
N PRO A 97 -16.74 0.47 14.19
CA PRO A 97 -18.05 0.89 14.68
C PRO A 97 -17.98 2.29 15.32
N GLY A 98 -18.79 3.25 14.83
CA GLY A 98 -18.95 4.57 15.44
C GLY A 98 -18.43 5.78 14.65
N ALA A 99 -17.60 5.60 13.61
CA ALA A 99 -17.04 6.69 12.81
C ALA A 99 -18.06 7.28 11.82
N ALA A 100 -18.99 8.13 12.25
CA ALA A 100 -19.98 8.77 11.39
C ALA A 100 -19.33 9.79 10.42
N LEU A 101 -19.68 9.73 9.12
CA LEU A 101 -19.38 10.81 8.17
C LEU A 101 -20.51 11.84 8.24
N THR A 102 -20.18 13.12 8.44
CA THR A 102 -21.11 14.22 8.12
C THR A 102 -21.27 14.31 6.60
N PRO A 103 -22.49 14.21 6.04
CA PRO A 103 -22.68 14.38 4.61
C PRO A 103 -22.41 15.84 4.21
N GLY A 104 -21.36 16.12 3.42
CA GLY A 104 -21.21 17.44 2.82
C GLY A 104 -19.82 17.93 2.38
N SER A 105 -18.70 17.32 2.80
CA SER A 105 -17.37 17.84 2.41
C SER A 105 -16.95 17.36 1.01
N ARG A 106 -17.45 18.07 0.00
CA ARG A 106 -16.72 18.26 -1.26
C ARG A 106 -15.53 19.19 -0.96
N ASP A 107 -14.37 18.85 -1.51
CA ASP A 107 -13.05 19.47 -1.31
C ASP A 107 -12.29 19.02 -0.05
N PHE A 108 -11.32 18.13 -0.23
CA PHE A 108 -10.30 17.80 0.77
C PHE A 108 -8.96 18.44 0.37
N LEU A 109 -8.73 19.62 0.95
CA LEU A 109 -7.40 20.14 1.26
C LEU A 109 -6.80 19.27 2.39
N PRO A 110 -5.47 19.07 2.49
CA PRO A 110 -4.87 18.49 3.70
C PRO A 110 -5.33 19.25 4.96
N PRO A 111 -5.49 18.56 6.11
CA PRO A 111 -5.92 19.20 7.35
C PRO A 111 -4.96 20.34 7.72
N ALA A 112 -5.52 21.45 8.20
CA ALA A 112 -4.72 22.55 8.68
C ALA A 112 -3.93 22.10 9.90
N ARG A 113 -2.71 22.62 10.12
CA ARG A 113 -1.84 22.28 11.27
C ARG A 113 -2.47 22.58 12.65
N SER A 114 -3.70 23.10 12.68
CA SER A 114 -4.50 23.41 13.86
C SER A 114 -5.72 22.51 14.05
N ASP A 115 -5.98 21.55 13.14
CA ASP A 115 -7.10 20.63 13.32
C ASP A 115 -6.76 19.63 14.43
N PRO A 116 -7.66 19.42 15.41
CA PRO A 116 -7.41 18.49 16.49
C PRO A 116 -7.29 17.08 15.92
N LEU A 117 -6.22 16.37 16.32
CA LEU A 117 -6.12 14.93 16.13
C LEU A 117 -7.39 14.25 16.65
N PRO A 118 -7.92 13.20 15.99
CA PRO A 118 -9.10 12.49 16.47
C PRO A 118 -8.87 12.02 17.91
N ALA A 119 -9.91 12.14 18.73
CA ALA A 119 -9.84 11.83 20.15
C ALA A 119 -9.47 10.36 20.38
N VAL A 120 -8.56 10.13 21.33
CA VAL A 120 -8.16 8.79 21.78
C VAL A 120 -9.41 8.01 22.21
N GLY A 121 -9.83 7.04 21.39
CA GLY A 121 -11.05 6.24 21.63
C GLY A 121 -11.78 5.77 20.37
N GLU A 122 -11.49 6.31 19.18
CA GLU A 122 -11.91 5.67 17.93
C GLU A 122 -11.04 4.44 17.70
N VAL A 123 -11.63 3.24 17.82
CA VAL A 123 -10.98 2.03 17.31
C VAL A 123 -10.75 2.30 15.82
N PRO A 124 -9.53 2.22 15.29
CA PRO A 124 -9.33 2.37 13.87
C PRO A 124 -9.90 1.16 13.15
N GLY A 125 -10.37 1.36 11.92
CA GLY A 125 -10.71 0.25 11.03
C GLY A 125 -9.53 -0.72 10.83
N GLY A 126 -9.78 -1.85 10.17
CA GLY A 126 -8.81 -2.91 9.99
C GLY A 126 -8.67 -3.35 8.55
N ILE A 127 -7.56 -4.04 8.25
CA ILE A 127 -7.37 -4.71 6.96
C ILE A 127 -7.81 -6.16 7.11
N VAL A 128 -8.54 -6.70 6.15
CA VAL A 128 -9.07 -8.06 6.22
C VAL A 128 -8.18 -9.04 5.46
N VAL A 129 -7.84 -10.14 6.11
CA VAL A 129 -7.06 -11.25 5.56
C VAL A 129 -7.76 -12.59 5.81
N TRP A 130 -7.18 -13.66 5.30
CA TRP A 130 -7.70 -15.01 5.52
C TRP A 130 -7.37 -15.52 6.93
N GLY A 131 -8.36 -16.13 7.58
CA GLY A 131 -8.20 -17.02 8.71
C GLY A 131 -7.95 -18.46 8.30
N ASP A 132 -7.55 -19.30 9.26
CA ASP A 132 -7.17 -20.69 8.98
C ASP A 132 -8.31 -21.57 8.45
N ARG A 133 -9.56 -21.19 8.72
CA ARG A 133 -10.76 -21.91 8.28
C ARG A 133 -11.41 -21.24 7.06
N GLY A 134 -10.78 -20.23 6.49
CA GLY A 134 -11.29 -19.51 5.32
C GLY A 134 -12.17 -18.31 5.65
N GLU A 135 -12.29 -17.95 6.93
CA GLU A 135 -13.04 -16.78 7.42
C GLU A 135 -12.26 -15.48 7.22
N ALA A 136 -12.95 -14.35 7.28
CA ALA A 136 -12.32 -13.04 7.38
C ALA A 136 -11.71 -12.81 8.76
N VAL A 137 -10.44 -12.41 8.79
CA VAL A 137 -9.73 -11.97 9.99
C VAL A 137 -9.27 -10.53 9.81
N GLU A 138 -9.59 -9.69 10.77
CA GLU A 138 -9.20 -8.28 10.78
C GLU A 138 -7.80 -8.10 11.41
N ILE A 139 -6.95 -7.33 10.74
CA ILE A 139 -5.66 -6.86 11.25
C ILE A 139 -5.83 -5.40 11.66
N ALA A 140 -5.70 -5.15 12.95
CA ALA A 140 -5.67 -3.81 13.52
C ALA A 140 -4.35 -3.09 13.20
N ALA A 141 -4.36 -1.75 13.32
CA ALA A 141 -3.22 -0.90 12.96
C ALA A 141 -1.95 -1.22 13.76
N ASP A 142 -2.07 -1.52 15.05
CA ASP A 142 -0.97 -1.88 15.94
C ASP A 142 -0.34 -3.23 15.56
N ALA A 143 -1.15 -4.23 15.27
CA ALA A 143 -0.69 -5.52 14.77
C ALA A 143 0.08 -5.37 13.44
N LEU A 144 -0.41 -4.51 12.54
CA LEU A 144 0.29 -4.21 11.29
C LEU A 144 1.62 -3.50 11.55
N VAL A 145 1.68 -2.55 12.49
CA VAL A 145 2.94 -1.92 12.89
C VAL A 145 3.96 -2.93 13.40
N GLU A 146 3.55 -3.88 14.23
CA GLU A 146 4.45 -4.92 14.76
C GLU A 146 4.98 -5.85 13.66
N LEU A 147 4.16 -6.20 12.66
CA LEU A 147 4.60 -6.96 11.49
C LEU A 147 5.71 -6.23 10.72
N PHE A 148 5.60 -4.90 10.58
CA PHE A 148 6.58 -4.10 9.85
C PHE A 148 7.81 -3.69 10.68
N ARG A 149 7.75 -3.76 12.02
CA ARG A 149 8.88 -3.45 12.91
C ARG A 149 10.13 -4.27 12.60
N GLN A 150 9.96 -5.50 12.12
CA GLN A 150 11.07 -6.42 11.86
C GLN A 150 11.81 -6.13 10.53
N LEU A 151 11.33 -5.19 9.73
CA LEU A 151 11.79 -4.93 8.36
C LEU A 151 12.39 -3.53 8.20
N GLU A 152 12.72 -2.90 9.32
CA GLU A 152 13.37 -1.59 9.33
C GLU A 152 14.59 -1.60 8.38
N GLY A 153 14.55 -0.73 7.38
CA GLY A 153 15.62 -0.54 6.40
C GLY A 153 15.46 -1.21 5.04
N THR A 154 14.46 -2.10 4.82
CA THR A 154 14.19 -2.66 3.47
C THR A 154 12.94 -2.09 2.83
N THR A 155 11.83 -2.04 3.57
CA THR A 155 10.56 -1.54 3.03
C THR A 155 10.52 -0.03 3.07
N ARG A 156 10.36 0.59 1.91
CA ARG A 156 10.32 2.05 1.74
C ARG A 156 8.94 2.57 1.38
N CYS A 157 8.06 1.72 0.89
CA CYS A 157 6.69 2.10 0.59
C CYS A 157 5.73 0.97 0.94
N VAL A 158 4.61 1.34 1.56
CA VAL A 158 3.46 0.45 1.73
C VAL A 158 2.26 1.08 1.05
N VAL A 159 1.58 0.32 0.20
CA VAL A 159 0.31 0.68 -0.43
C VAL A 159 -0.78 -0.19 0.19
N LEU A 160 -1.69 0.41 0.93
CA LEU A 160 -2.84 -0.23 1.54
C LEU A 160 -4.06 0.03 0.67
N ASN A 161 -4.24 -0.78 -0.38
CA ASN A 161 -5.40 -0.72 -1.24
C ASN A 161 -6.58 -1.49 -0.61
N ALA A 162 -7.03 -0.95 0.52
CA ALA A 162 -8.13 -1.47 1.31
C ALA A 162 -8.92 -0.28 1.87
N CYS A 163 -10.25 -0.37 1.85
CA CYS A 163 -11.14 0.70 2.29
C CYS A 163 -10.88 1.07 3.76
N TYR A 164 -10.93 2.36 4.11
CA TYR A 164 -10.77 2.84 5.50
C TYR A 164 -9.43 2.48 6.18
N SER A 165 -8.35 2.33 5.41
CA SER A 165 -6.99 2.01 5.87
C SER A 165 -6.16 3.21 6.37
N GLU A 166 -6.79 4.38 6.59
CA GLU A 166 -6.08 5.61 6.96
C GLU A 166 -5.34 5.51 8.29
N ALA A 167 -5.93 4.90 9.31
CA ALA A 167 -5.29 4.78 10.61
C ALA A 167 -4.07 3.85 10.57
N GLN A 168 -4.15 2.75 9.82
CA GLN A 168 -3.05 1.85 9.54
C GLN A 168 -1.94 2.59 8.79
N ALA A 169 -2.32 3.43 7.81
CA ALA A 169 -1.36 4.23 7.06
C ALA A 169 -0.64 5.24 7.96
N ALA A 170 -1.36 5.91 8.85
CA ALA A 170 -0.78 6.84 9.81
C ALA A 170 0.18 6.12 10.78
N ALA A 171 -0.23 4.98 11.32
CA ALA A 171 0.58 4.18 12.24
C ALA A 171 1.85 3.64 11.58
N LEU A 172 1.76 3.15 10.33
CA LEU A 172 2.93 2.66 9.59
C LEU A 172 3.87 3.79 9.16
N ALA A 173 3.38 5.01 8.93
CA ALA A 173 4.20 6.14 8.48
C ALA A 173 5.23 6.62 9.52
N GLU A 174 5.12 6.18 10.77
CA GLU A 174 6.16 6.39 11.78
C GLU A 174 7.45 5.63 11.46
N ARG A 175 7.33 4.51 10.73
CA ARG A 175 8.40 3.52 10.52
C ARG A 175 8.76 3.32 9.06
N VAL A 176 7.78 3.43 8.17
CA VAL A 176 7.94 3.33 6.73
C VAL A 176 8.05 4.74 6.16
N ASP A 177 9.05 4.93 5.31
CA ASP A 177 9.31 6.12 4.53
C ASP A 177 8.02 6.75 3.92
N ALA A 178 7.18 5.95 3.29
CA ALA A 178 5.91 6.42 2.73
C ALA A 178 4.80 5.37 2.80
N VAL A 179 3.59 5.81 3.12
CA VAL A 179 2.41 4.93 3.17
C VAL A 179 1.24 5.57 2.43
N ILE A 180 0.66 4.80 1.52
CA ILE A 180 -0.56 5.14 0.80
C ILE A 180 -1.69 4.34 1.42
N GLY A 181 -2.73 5.01 1.91
CA GLY A 181 -3.94 4.37 2.44
C GLY A 181 -5.18 5.17 2.05
N MET A 182 -6.35 4.55 2.25
CA MET A 182 -7.64 5.06 1.81
C MET A 182 -8.47 5.51 3.03
N SER A 183 -8.90 6.77 3.07
CA SER A 183 -9.75 7.29 4.16
C SER A 183 -11.22 6.89 4.04
N ARG A 184 -11.64 6.44 2.86
CA ARG A 184 -13.03 6.08 2.56
C ARG A 184 -13.12 4.83 1.71
N ALA A 185 -14.34 4.31 1.58
CA ALA A 185 -14.65 3.32 0.57
C ALA A 185 -14.39 3.89 -0.83
N VAL A 186 -13.72 3.07 -1.64
CA VAL A 186 -13.43 3.32 -3.05
C VAL A 186 -13.88 2.08 -3.82
N SER A 187 -14.40 2.26 -5.04
CA SER A 187 -14.82 1.13 -5.84
C SER A 187 -13.61 0.30 -6.28
N ASP A 188 -13.82 -1.00 -6.48
CA ASP A 188 -12.82 -1.94 -6.99
C ASP A 188 -12.16 -1.41 -8.29
N GLN A 189 -12.96 -0.87 -9.20
CA GLN A 189 -12.46 -0.28 -10.46
C GLN A 189 -11.55 0.93 -10.23
N THR A 190 -11.92 1.85 -9.34
CA THR A 190 -11.09 3.02 -9.04
C THR A 190 -9.80 2.62 -8.32
N ALA A 191 -9.84 1.61 -7.46
CA ALA A 191 -8.66 1.04 -6.83
C ALA A 191 -7.68 0.44 -7.86
N ILE A 192 -8.20 -0.29 -8.85
CA ILE A 192 -7.40 -0.86 -9.95
C ILE A 192 -6.77 0.24 -10.81
N GLU A 193 -7.55 1.26 -11.18
CA GLU A 193 -7.08 2.39 -11.99
C GLU A 193 -5.97 3.17 -11.28
N PHE A 194 -6.14 3.42 -9.98
CA PHE A 194 -5.13 4.05 -9.14
C PHE A 194 -3.83 3.22 -9.13
N SER A 195 -3.90 1.92 -8.82
CA SER A 195 -2.73 1.03 -8.81
C SER A 195 -2.00 1.05 -10.16
N ARG A 196 -2.75 0.88 -11.26
CA ARG A 196 -2.18 0.97 -12.61
C ARG A 196 -1.46 2.29 -12.87
N ALA A 197 -2.08 3.42 -12.53
CA ALA A 197 -1.52 4.74 -12.78
C ALA A 197 -0.27 4.98 -11.92
N LEU A 198 -0.32 4.61 -10.63
CA LEU A 198 0.78 4.72 -9.68
C LEU A 198 2.01 3.93 -10.16
N TYR A 199 1.85 2.63 -10.44
CA TYR A 199 2.97 1.78 -10.86
C TYR A 199 3.49 2.14 -12.24
N ARG A 200 2.63 2.59 -13.16
CA ARG A 200 3.08 3.14 -14.44
C ARG A 200 4.00 4.35 -14.20
N ALA A 201 3.59 5.31 -13.37
CA ALA A 201 4.39 6.50 -13.10
C ALA A 201 5.73 6.14 -12.42
N ILE A 202 5.72 5.24 -11.44
CA ILE A 202 6.95 4.70 -10.82
C ILE A 202 7.85 4.09 -11.89
N ALA A 203 7.31 3.24 -12.75
CA ALA A 203 8.08 2.56 -13.80
C ALA A 203 8.66 3.53 -14.86
N HIS A 204 8.12 4.75 -14.96
CA HIS A 204 8.67 5.84 -15.76
C HIS A 204 9.66 6.74 -14.99
N GLY A 205 10.14 6.31 -13.82
CA GLY A 205 11.15 7.01 -13.04
C GLY A 205 10.61 8.17 -12.19
N GLN A 206 9.28 8.30 -12.06
CA GLN A 206 8.70 9.31 -11.18
C GLN A 206 8.98 8.98 -9.71
N SER A 207 9.15 10.02 -8.89
CA SER A 207 9.18 9.85 -7.44
C SER A 207 7.82 9.33 -6.95
N LEU A 208 7.77 8.68 -5.78
CA LEU A 208 6.51 8.19 -5.23
C LEU A 208 5.45 9.29 -5.04
N ALA A 209 5.87 10.47 -4.55
CA ALA A 209 4.97 11.61 -4.40
C ALA A 209 4.41 12.10 -5.74
N SER A 210 5.26 12.18 -6.77
CA SER A 210 4.84 12.53 -8.13
C SER A 210 3.93 11.45 -8.74
N ALA A 211 4.27 10.17 -8.53
CA ALA A 211 3.49 9.05 -9.01
C ALA A 211 2.10 9.01 -8.38
N PHE A 212 1.99 9.29 -7.08
CA PHE A 212 0.72 9.43 -6.39
C PHE A 212 -0.11 10.60 -6.94
N ALA A 213 0.50 11.76 -7.17
CA ALA A 213 -0.21 12.92 -7.71
C ALA A 213 -0.71 12.73 -9.16
N LEU A 214 -0.14 11.79 -9.90
CA LEU A 214 -0.54 11.42 -11.26
C LEU A 214 -1.59 10.28 -11.31
N ALA A 215 -1.86 9.66 -10.16
CA ALA A 215 -2.67 8.44 -10.05
C ALA A 215 -4.09 8.71 -9.54
#